data_AF-A0A2H5X2F5-F1
#
_entry.id   AF-A0A2H5X2F5-F1
#
_cell.length_a   1.000
_cell.length_b   1.000
_cell.length_c   1.000
_cell.angle_alpha   90.00
_cell.angle_beta   90.00
_cell.angle_gamma   90.00
#
_symmetry.space_group_name_H-M   'P 1'
#
loop_
_entity.id
_entity.type
_entity.pdbx_description
1 polymer ?
#
loop_
_entity_poly.entity_id
_entity_poly.type
_entity_poly.pdbx_seq_one_letter_code
_entity_poly.pdbx_strand_id
1 'polypeptide(L)'
;MGKTSVLRAVPVGDWAFSYIKRRIAVASDYIKVLLNRCDLQEGKAFVYAPHGVADERVRELERGGVVEGSIRSDGSIEFSMVPVKVLARYLLKQLHRNAPAIILAEELLCRPTDPCVEQISSSIHVVHDGGLYYYARDGASLSRVEEVIRHVDLAYPPALLLLVTMPGIKEEATISSILPLLHSSGEIRFVVTGVYDGESFLVWSRRRVIKSPGKDIV
;
A
#
# COMPACT_ATOMS: atom_id res chain seq x y z
N MET A 1 19.02 14.60 -11.01
CA MET A 1 18.70 13.33 -11.70
C MET A 1 18.55 12.25 -10.64
N GLY A 2 17.33 11.81 -10.34
CA GLY A 2 17.10 10.79 -9.32
C GLY A 2 17.56 9.42 -9.81
N LYS A 3 18.43 8.75 -9.05
CA LYS A 3 18.74 7.33 -9.28
C LYS A 3 17.42 6.57 -9.32
N THR A 4 17.12 5.88 -10.42
CA THR A 4 15.97 4.97 -10.46
C THR A 4 16.29 3.85 -9.46
N SER A 5 15.65 3.88 -8.30
CA SER A 5 15.85 2.91 -7.24
C SER A 5 15.28 1.58 -7.70
N VAL A 6 16.16 0.67 -8.11
CA VAL A 6 15.77 -0.72 -8.33
C VAL A 6 15.58 -1.35 -6.96
N LEU A 7 14.39 -1.93 -6.72
CA LEU A 7 14.07 -2.65 -5.50
C LEU A 7 14.05 -4.14 -5.77
N ARG A 8 14.57 -4.91 -4.81
CA ARG A 8 14.56 -6.38 -4.83
C ARG A 8 13.55 -6.92 -3.83
N ALA A 9 12.88 -8.01 -4.20
CA ALA A 9 11.94 -8.69 -3.32
C ALA A 9 12.68 -9.66 -2.37
N VAL A 10 12.57 -9.44 -1.07
CA VAL A 10 13.11 -10.33 -0.02
C VAL A 10 11.95 -11.06 0.65
N PRO A 11 11.88 -12.41 0.60
CA PRO A 11 10.85 -13.14 1.32
C PRO A 11 11.04 -12.98 2.82
N VAL A 12 9.94 -12.76 3.53
CA VAL A 12 9.93 -12.59 4.98
C VAL A 12 8.98 -13.60 5.64
N GLY A 13 9.31 -13.99 6.87
CA GLY A 13 8.58 -14.99 7.64
C GLY A 13 7.40 -14.42 8.41
N ASP A 14 6.97 -15.14 9.44
CA ASP A 14 5.71 -14.88 10.13
C ASP A 14 5.63 -13.50 10.82
N TRP A 15 6.78 -12.91 11.14
CA TRP A 15 6.84 -11.56 11.70
C TRP A 15 6.15 -10.51 10.82
N ALA A 16 6.14 -10.71 9.50
CA ALA A 16 5.48 -9.82 8.55
C ALA A 16 3.98 -9.74 8.79
N PHE A 17 3.34 -10.87 9.13
CA PHE A 17 1.92 -10.90 9.45
C PHE A 17 1.64 -10.16 10.76
N SER A 18 2.47 -10.34 11.77
CA SER A 18 2.39 -9.60 13.04
C SER A 18 2.59 -8.10 12.82
N TYR A 19 3.51 -7.71 11.94
CA TYR A 19 3.75 -6.33 11.55
C TYR A 19 2.51 -5.72 10.88
N ILE A 20 1.94 -6.40 9.88
CA ILE A 20 0.70 -5.97 9.22
C ILE A 20 -0.43 -5.84 10.25
N LYS A 21 -0.63 -6.83 11.12
CA LYS A 21 -1.65 -6.77 12.17
C LYS A 21 -1.50 -5.56 13.09
N ARG A 22 -0.28 -5.18 13.46
CA ARG A 22 -0.02 -3.96 14.24
C ARG A 22 -0.43 -2.70 13.47
N ARG A 23 -0.19 -2.65 12.15
CA ARG A 23 -0.65 -1.55 11.30
C ARG A 23 -2.19 -1.51 11.19
N ILE A 24 -2.83 -2.66 11.11
CA ILE A 24 -4.31 -2.76 11.07
C ILE A 24 -4.95 -2.32 12.39
N ALA A 25 -4.32 -2.59 13.53
CA ALA A 25 -4.88 -2.25 14.85
C ALA A 25 -5.21 -0.74 14.99
N VAL A 26 -4.47 0.10 14.26
CA VAL A 26 -4.63 1.56 14.26
C VAL A 26 -5.35 2.09 13.01
N ALA A 27 -5.75 1.23 12.07
CA ALA A 27 -6.58 1.58 10.91
C ALA A 27 -8.05 1.89 11.30
N SER A 28 -8.84 2.45 10.39
CA SER A 28 -10.29 2.61 10.59
C SER A 28 -10.99 1.26 10.77
N ASP A 29 -12.18 1.33 11.35
CA ASP A 29 -13.05 0.16 11.54
C ASP A 29 -13.42 -0.51 10.22
N TYR A 30 -13.50 0.25 9.11
CA TYR A 30 -13.79 -0.32 7.81
C TYR A 30 -12.65 -1.20 7.29
N ILE A 31 -11.41 -0.69 7.31
CA ILE A 31 -10.22 -1.45 6.91
C ILE A 31 -10.05 -2.67 7.81
N LYS A 32 -10.30 -2.52 9.11
CA LYS A 32 -10.35 -3.64 10.07
C LYS A 32 -11.38 -4.69 9.68
N VAL A 33 -12.61 -4.31 9.33
CA VAL A 33 -13.66 -5.24 8.91
C VAL A 33 -13.27 -6.00 7.64
N LEU A 34 -12.71 -5.32 6.65
CA LEU A 34 -12.23 -5.97 5.41
C LEU A 34 -11.09 -6.95 5.70
N LEU A 35 -10.12 -6.54 6.52
CA LEU A 35 -8.95 -7.36 6.83
C LEU A 35 -9.24 -8.50 7.81
N ASN A 36 -10.25 -8.39 8.67
CA ASN A 36 -10.67 -9.49 9.55
C ASN A 36 -11.20 -10.70 8.77
N ARG A 37 -11.61 -10.51 7.51
CA ARG A 37 -12.04 -11.58 6.60
C ARG A 37 -10.88 -12.16 5.78
N CYS A 38 -9.72 -11.54 5.88
CA CYS A 38 -8.52 -11.94 5.18
C CYS A 38 -7.65 -12.77 6.12
N ASP A 39 -7.57 -14.08 5.88
CA ASP A 39 -6.59 -14.91 6.58
C ASP A 39 -5.19 -14.63 6.02
N LEU A 40 -4.44 -13.77 6.71
CA LEU A 40 -3.06 -13.41 6.36
C LEU A 40 -2.14 -14.65 6.27
N GLN A 41 -2.45 -15.75 6.97
CA GLN A 41 -1.65 -16.98 6.93
C GLN A 41 -1.75 -17.72 5.59
N GLU A 42 -2.81 -17.49 4.81
CA GLU A 42 -2.96 -18.04 3.45
C GLU A 42 -2.11 -17.31 2.41
N GLY A 43 -1.34 -16.30 2.80
CA GLY A 43 -0.52 -15.49 1.92
C GLY A 43 0.97 -15.81 1.95
N LYS A 44 1.71 -14.90 1.33
CA LYS A 44 3.17 -14.76 1.41
C LYS A 44 3.48 -13.27 1.54
N ALA A 45 4.52 -12.95 2.30
CA ALA A 45 4.97 -11.58 2.48
C ALA A 45 6.39 -11.39 1.93
N PHE A 46 6.61 -10.22 1.34
CA PHE A 46 7.89 -9.79 0.78
C PHE A 46 8.16 -8.36 1.21
N VAL A 47 9.41 -8.05 1.53
CA VAL A 47 9.87 -6.66 1.63
C VAL A 47 10.57 -6.31 0.34
N TYR A 48 10.20 -5.18 -0.26
CA TYR A 48 10.91 -4.60 -1.39
C TYR A 48 11.90 -3.57 -0.87
N ALA A 49 13.19 -3.92 -0.89
CA ALA A 49 14.27 -3.10 -0.35
C ALA A 49 15.29 -2.72 -1.45
N PRO A 50 16.07 -1.65 -1.26
CA PRO A 50 17.14 -1.30 -2.19
C PRO A 50 18.18 -2.42 -2.34
N HIS A 51 18.79 -2.56 -3.53
CA HIS A 51 19.80 -3.60 -3.79
C HIS A 51 21.04 -3.56 -2.88
N GLY A 52 21.34 -2.42 -2.25
CA GLY A 52 22.47 -2.28 -1.34
C GLY A 52 22.22 -2.76 0.09
N VAL A 53 20.97 -3.05 0.47
CA VAL A 53 20.63 -3.49 1.83
C VAL A 53 20.81 -5.01 1.92
N ALA A 54 21.56 -5.50 2.92
CA ALA A 54 21.76 -6.93 3.17
C ALA A 54 20.46 -7.64 3.62
N ASP A 55 20.27 -8.91 3.26
CA ASP A 55 19.09 -9.72 3.63
C ASP A 55 18.86 -9.75 5.15
N GLU A 56 19.95 -9.83 5.91
CA GLU A 56 19.94 -9.87 7.37
C GLU A 56 19.30 -8.59 7.94
N ARG A 57 19.70 -7.41 7.42
CA ARG A 57 19.11 -6.11 7.82
C ARG A 57 17.62 -6.03 7.48
N VAL A 58 17.18 -6.62 6.37
CA VAL A 58 15.75 -6.68 6.01
C VAL A 58 14.97 -7.56 6.99
N ARG A 59 15.56 -8.65 7.48
CA ARG A 59 14.92 -9.51 8.49
C ARG A 59 14.86 -8.86 9.88
N GLU A 60 15.79 -7.96 10.18
CA GLU A 60 15.79 -7.16 11.42
C GLU A 60 14.66 -6.13 11.51
N LEU A 61 13.92 -5.87 10.41
CA LEU A 61 12.72 -5.04 10.43
C LEU A 61 11.67 -5.52 11.45
N GLU A 62 11.68 -6.80 11.83
CA GLU A 62 10.89 -7.34 12.95
C GLU A 62 11.04 -6.51 14.24
N ARG A 63 12.25 -5.98 14.50
CA ARG A 63 12.63 -5.28 15.73
C ARG A 63 12.39 -3.76 15.69
N GLY A 64 11.73 -3.23 14.66
CA GLY A 64 11.40 -1.80 14.57
C GLY A 64 12.10 -1.04 13.44
N GLY A 65 12.87 -1.75 12.61
CA GLY A 65 13.53 -1.17 11.44
C GLY A 65 14.93 -0.63 11.71
N VAL A 66 15.77 -0.66 10.68
CA VAL A 66 17.13 -0.14 10.73
C VAL A 66 17.13 1.29 10.19
N VAL A 67 16.76 2.27 11.01
CA VAL A 67 16.83 3.68 10.62
C VAL A 67 18.26 4.17 10.75
N GLU A 68 18.98 4.24 9.63
CA GLU A 68 20.05 5.21 9.44
C GLU A 68 19.49 6.32 8.55
N GLY A 69 18.66 7.19 9.12
CA GLY A 69 18.28 8.41 8.41
C GLY A 69 19.52 9.27 8.22
N SER A 70 19.62 9.98 7.09
CA SER A 70 20.71 10.93 6.91
C SER A 70 20.46 12.12 7.82
N ILE A 71 21.38 12.39 8.75
CA ILE A 71 21.33 13.60 9.55
C ILE A 71 21.68 14.76 8.61
N ARG A 72 20.71 15.66 8.41
CA ARG A 72 20.92 16.92 7.67
C ARG A 72 21.91 17.80 8.41
N SER A 73 22.45 18.79 7.70
CA SER A 73 23.40 19.76 8.26
C SER A 73 22.86 20.52 9.47
N ASP A 74 21.53 20.60 9.63
CA ASP A 74 20.83 21.24 10.75
C ASP A 74 20.55 20.29 11.92
N GLY A 75 21.01 19.04 11.86
CA GLY A 75 20.79 18.02 12.89
C GLY A 75 19.44 17.30 12.81
N SER A 76 18.57 17.66 11.87
CA SER A 76 17.32 16.93 11.64
C SER A 76 17.56 15.61 10.91
N ILE A 77 16.74 14.60 11.21
CA ILE A 77 16.80 13.30 10.53
C ILE A 77 15.98 13.41 9.24
N GLU A 78 16.64 13.23 8.10
CA GLU A 78 15.96 13.02 6.83
C GLU A 78 15.61 11.56 6.67
N PHE A 79 14.31 11.29 6.62
CA PHE A 79 13.79 10.01 6.18
C PHE A 79 13.61 10.06 4.67
N SER A 80 14.20 9.11 3.98
CA SER A 80 13.82 8.86 2.59
C SER A 80 12.36 8.44 2.53
N MET A 81 11.63 8.90 1.52
CA MET A 81 10.23 8.53 1.31
C MET A 81 10.12 7.26 0.47
N VAL A 82 9.04 6.50 0.69
CA VAL A 82 8.74 5.29 -0.09
C VAL A 82 8.79 5.67 -1.58
N PRO A 83 9.48 4.90 -2.44
CA PRO A 83 9.65 5.28 -3.84
C PRO A 83 8.33 5.15 -4.61
N VAL A 84 7.55 6.24 -4.60
CA VAL A 84 6.18 6.35 -5.12
C VAL A 84 6.06 5.77 -6.52
N LYS A 85 6.99 6.10 -7.42
CA LYS A 85 6.96 5.63 -8.82
C LYS A 85 7.12 4.12 -8.95
N VAL A 86 8.03 3.54 -8.15
CA VAL A 86 8.31 2.10 -8.17
C VAL A 86 7.10 1.34 -7.63
N LEU A 87 6.54 1.81 -6.51
CA LEU A 87 5.31 1.24 -5.94
C LEU A 87 4.12 1.41 -6.89
N ALA A 88 3.97 2.55 -7.54
CA ALA A 88 2.88 2.79 -8.49
C ALA A 88 2.93 1.84 -9.68
N ARG A 89 4.13 1.63 -10.25
CA ARG A 89 4.33 0.63 -11.32
C ARG A 89 3.99 -0.78 -10.85
N TYR A 90 4.40 -1.13 -9.63
CA TYR A 90 4.06 -2.42 -9.04
C TYR A 90 2.55 -2.62 -8.93
N LEU A 91 1.86 -1.67 -8.31
CA LEU A 91 0.42 -1.74 -8.08
C LEU A 91 -0.37 -1.71 -9.39
N LEU A 92 0.05 -0.88 -10.36
CA LEU A 92 -0.55 -0.85 -11.70
C LEU A 92 -0.48 -2.21 -12.39
N LYS A 93 0.68 -2.88 -12.30
CA LYS A 93 0.84 -4.24 -12.83
C LYS A 93 -0.07 -5.24 -12.13
N GLN A 94 -0.30 -5.10 -10.82
CA GLN A 94 -1.23 -5.98 -10.09
C GLN A 94 -2.69 -5.68 -10.43
N LEU A 95 -3.07 -4.42 -10.61
CA LEU A 95 -4.40 -4.00 -11.06
C LEU A 95 -4.78 -4.70 -12.37
N HIS A 96 -3.94 -4.58 -13.40
CA HIS A 96 -4.19 -5.21 -14.71
C HIS A 96 -4.27 -6.75 -14.66
N ARG A 97 -3.57 -7.38 -13.71
CA ARG A 97 -3.58 -8.85 -13.55
C ARG A 97 -4.83 -9.38 -12.87
N ASN A 98 -5.53 -8.54 -12.11
CA ASN A 98 -6.62 -8.95 -11.23
C ASN A 98 -7.95 -8.30 -11.62
N ALA A 99 -8.13 -7.96 -12.89
CA ALA A 99 -9.37 -7.36 -13.39
C ALA A 99 -10.61 -8.21 -13.00
N PRO A 100 -11.66 -7.63 -12.38
CA PRO A 100 -11.79 -6.23 -11.92
C PRO A 100 -11.26 -6.03 -10.48
N ALA A 101 -10.21 -5.19 -10.34
CA ALA A 101 -9.60 -4.84 -9.06
C ALA A 101 -9.59 -3.33 -8.80
N ILE A 102 -9.53 -2.96 -7.52
CA ILE A 102 -9.33 -1.58 -7.05
C ILE A 102 -8.17 -1.54 -6.06
N ILE A 103 -7.42 -0.43 -6.05
CA ILE A 103 -6.56 -0.06 -4.93
C ILE A 103 -7.43 0.73 -3.96
N LEU A 104 -7.47 0.35 -2.69
CA LEU A 104 -8.06 1.12 -1.60
C LEU A 104 -6.94 1.62 -0.72
N ALA A 105 -6.82 2.93 -0.58
CA ALA A 105 -5.87 3.56 0.32
C ALA A 105 -6.62 4.27 1.44
N GLU A 106 -6.08 4.24 2.66
CA GLU A 106 -6.64 4.96 3.81
C GLU A 106 -5.68 6.07 4.26
N GLU A 107 -6.23 7.26 4.49
CA GLU A 107 -5.56 8.36 5.20
C GLU A 107 -6.37 8.72 6.45
N LEU A 108 -5.75 8.58 7.63
CA LEU A 108 -6.41 8.80 8.92
C LEU A 108 -6.25 10.22 9.47
N LEU A 109 -5.25 10.96 9.01
CA LEU A 109 -4.98 12.30 9.53
C LEU A 109 -5.71 13.40 8.76
N CYS A 110 -6.17 13.09 7.55
CA CYS A 110 -6.73 14.06 6.65
C CYS A 110 -8.27 14.12 6.80
N ARG A 111 -8.82 15.33 6.79
CA ARG A 111 -10.26 15.62 6.86
C ARG A 111 -10.79 15.97 5.47
N PRO A 112 -12.07 15.73 5.17
CA PRO A 112 -12.65 16.12 3.87
C PRO A 112 -12.53 17.60 3.53
N THR A 113 -12.42 18.45 4.55
CA THR A 113 -12.26 19.91 4.43
C THR A 113 -10.82 20.33 4.24
N ASP A 114 -9.86 19.41 4.27
CA ASP A 114 -8.45 19.79 4.16
C ASP A 114 -8.16 20.21 2.72
N PRO A 115 -7.44 21.33 2.50
CA PRO A 115 -7.18 21.85 1.15
C PRO A 115 -6.45 20.86 0.22
N CYS A 116 -5.70 19.91 0.79
CA CYS A 116 -5.05 18.85 0.01
C CYS A 116 -6.03 17.81 -0.56
N VAL A 117 -7.25 17.72 -0.01
CA VAL A 117 -8.33 16.87 -0.52
C VAL A 117 -9.06 17.54 -1.67
N GLU A 118 -9.26 18.85 -1.62
CA GLU A 118 -9.93 19.62 -2.69
C GLU A 118 -9.14 19.60 -4.01
N GLN A 119 -7.83 19.35 -3.94
CA GLN A 119 -6.92 19.29 -5.09
C GLN A 119 -6.81 17.89 -5.71
N ILE A 120 -7.46 16.88 -5.13
CA ILE A 120 -7.46 15.52 -5.66
C ILE A 120 -8.17 15.53 -7.03
N SER A 121 -7.57 14.88 -8.02
CA SER A 121 -8.20 14.68 -9.33
C SER A 121 -9.62 14.13 -9.19
N SER A 122 -10.58 14.65 -9.96
CA SER A 122 -11.95 14.11 -10.03
C SER A 122 -12.01 12.63 -10.43
N SER A 123 -10.90 12.10 -10.97
CA SER A 123 -10.74 10.68 -11.27
C SER A 123 -10.47 9.81 -10.04
N ILE A 124 -10.09 10.40 -8.90
CA ILE A 124 -9.91 9.70 -7.63
C ILE A 124 -11.09 10.05 -6.74
N HIS A 125 -11.88 9.04 -6.42
CA HIS A 125 -13.06 9.24 -5.61
C HIS A 125 -12.69 9.14 -4.14
N VAL A 126 -13.01 10.21 -3.42
CA VAL A 126 -12.86 10.32 -1.99
C VAL A 126 -14.12 9.81 -1.30
N VAL A 127 -13.93 9.07 -0.22
CA VAL A 127 -15.00 8.46 0.57
C VAL A 127 -14.84 8.91 2.00
N HIS A 128 -15.95 9.24 2.66
CA HIS A 128 -15.94 9.61 4.06
C HIS A 128 -16.93 8.74 4.84
N ASP A 129 -16.39 7.78 5.58
CA ASP A 129 -17.11 7.00 6.59
C ASP A 129 -16.09 6.48 7.62
N GLY A 130 -15.72 7.36 8.56
CA GLY A 130 -14.69 7.06 9.58
C GLY A 130 -13.23 7.12 9.10
N GLY A 131 -12.97 7.64 7.90
CA GLY A 131 -11.64 7.82 7.27
C GLY A 131 -11.76 8.31 5.82
N LEU A 132 -10.67 8.81 5.23
CA LEU A 132 -10.59 9.15 3.80
C LEU A 132 -10.08 7.95 3.00
N TYR A 133 -10.83 7.57 1.97
CA TYR A 133 -10.43 6.48 1.08
C TYR A 133 -10.18 6.96 -0.34
N TYR A 134 -9.10 6.45 -0.94
CA TYR A 134 -8.72 6.74 -2.33
C TYR A 134 -8.77 5.46 -3.13
N TYR A 135 -9.25 5.51 -4.39
CA TYR A 135 -9.14 4.34 -5.26
C TYR A 135 -8.81 4.58 -6.73
N ALA A 136 -8.04 3.62 -7.26
CA ALA A 136 -7.73 3.43 -8.68
C ALA A 136 -8.22 2.04 -9.12
N ARG A 137 -8.87 1.95 -10.28
CA ARG A 137 -9.44 0.71 -10.82
C ARG A 137 -8.58 0.10 -11.94
N ASP A 138 -9.04 -0.99 -12.53
CA ASP A 138 -8.54 -1.50 -13.80
C ASP A 138 -8.57 -0.40 -14.89
N GLY A 139 -7.53 -0.37 -15.75
CA GLY A 139 -7.31 0.71 -16.72
C GLY A 139 -6.78 2.03 -16.15
N ALA A 140 -6.45 2.10 -14.85
CA ALA A 140 -5.82 3.29 -14.28
C ALA A 140 -4.48 3.61 -14.96
N SER A 141 -4.17 4.90 -15.13
CA SER A 141 -2.83 5.31 -15.56
C SER A 141 -1.84 5.22 -14.40
N LEU A 142 -0.54 5.14 -14.73
CA LEU A 142 0.53 5.23 -13.74
C LEU A 142 0.39 6.51 -12.89
N SER A 143 0.08 7.64 -13.52
CA SER A 143 -0.10 8.92 -12.83
C SER A 143 -1.19 8.87 -11.75
N ARG A 144 -2.31 8.19 -12.03
CA ARG A 144 -3.42 8.04 -11.08
C ARG A 144 -3.02 7.18 -9.88
N VAL A 145 -2.27 6.11 -10.09
CA VAL A 145 -1.76 5.27 -8.99
C VAL A 145 -0.72 6.03 -8.16
N GLU A 146 0.17 6.79 -8.81
CA GLU A 146 1.12 7.65 -8.10
C GLU A 146 0.42 8.71 -7.26
N GLU A 147 -0.66 9.31 -7.76
CA GLU A 147 -1.46 10.30 -7.03
C GLU A 147 -2.09 9.68 -5.78
N VAL A 148 -2.72 8.50 -5.88
CA VAL A 148 -3.24 7.75 -4.71
C VAL A 148 -2.15 7.51 -3.65
N ILE A 149 -0.95 7.09 -4.07
CA ILE A 149 0.15 6.83 -3.14
C ILE A 149 0.66 8.13 -2.50
N ARG A 150 0.72 9.25 -3.22
CA ARG A 150 1.19 10.53 -2.65
C ARG A 150 0.26 11.09 -1.59
N HIS A 151 -1.03 10.81 -1.70
CA HIS A 151 -2.01 11.26 -0.72
C HIS A 151 -2.01 10.42 0.56
N VAL A 152 -1.48 9.21 0.50
CA VAL A 152 -1.39 8.31 1.65
C VAL A 152 0.07 8.29 2.09
N ASP A 153 0.38 8.93 3.21
CA ASP A 153 1.75 9.01 3.71
C ASP A 153 2.22 7.64 4.21
N LEU A 154 2.69 6.77 3.31
CA LEU A 154 3.20 5.44 3.65
C LEU A 154 4.40 5.46 4.61
N ALA A 155 5.09 6.61 4.75
CA ALA A 155 6.17 6.75 5.72
C ALA A 155 5.62 6.93 7.15
N TYR A 156 4.38 7.44 7.28
CA TYR A 156 3.74 7.66 8.56
C TYR A 156 2.62 6.63 8.83
N PRO A 157 2.66 5.90 9.96
CA PRO A 157 1.54 5.03 10.30
C PRO A 157 0.27 5.83 10.56
N PRO A 158 -0.89 5.35 10.09
CA PRO A 158 -1.21 3.96 9.78
C PRO A 158 -1.47 3.65 8.30
N ALA A 159 -0.78 4.33 7.39
CA ALA A 159 -0.97 4.20 5.96
C ALA A 159 -0.92 2.73 5.45
N LEU A 160 -2.03 2.31 4.84
CA LEU A 160 -2.25 0.99 4.24
C LEU A 160 -2.83 1.15 2.84
N LEU A 161 -2.29 0.35 1.91
CA LEU A 161 -2.82 0.20 0.56
C LEU A 161 -3.29 -1.23 0.37
N LEU A 162 -4.57 -1.41 0.06
CA LEU A 162 -5.17 -2.72 -0.20
C LEU A 162 -5.46 -2.85 -1.69
N LEU A 163 -5.10 -3.97 -2.31
CA LEU A 163 -5.67 -4.32 -3.61
C LEU A 163 -6.83 -5.28 -3.38
N VAL A 164 -8.02 -4.88 -3.80
CA VAL A 164 -9.25 -5.64 -3.59
C VAL A 164 -9.91 -5.99 -4.92
N THR A 165 -10.25 -7.25 -5.11
CA THR A 165 -11.04 -7.72 -6.26
C THR A 165 -12.51 -7.85 -5.87
N MET A 166 -13.42 -7.43 -6.74
CA MET A 166 -14.86 -7.46 -6.45
C MET A 166 -15.64 -7.78 -7.73
N PRO A 167 -16.44 -8.85 -7.77
CA PRO A 167 -17.30 -9.12 -8.91
C PRO A 167 -18.33 -7.99 -9.13
N GLY A 168 -18.58 -7.63 -10.39
CA GLY A 168 -19.72 -6.77 -10.75
C GLY A 168 -19.52 -5.26 -10.60
N ILE A 169 -18.30 -4.79 -10.31
CA ILE A 169 -18.00 -3.35 -10.33
C ILE A 169 -17.99 -2.81 -11.77
N LYS A 170 -18.82 -1.79 -12.03
CA LYS A 170 -18.86 -1.08 -13.31
C LYS A 170 -17.81 0.04 -13.34
N GLU A 171 -17.35 0.44 -14.52
CA GLU A 171 -16.38 1.55 -14.66
C GLU A 171 -16.85 2.85 -13.99
N GLU A 172 -18.14 3.14 -14.10
CA GLU A 172 -18.81 4.33 -13.54
C GLU A 172 -19.29 4.15 -12.09
N ALA A 173 -19.00 3.01 -11.45
CA ALA A 173 -19.52 2.72 -10.13
C ALA A 173 -19.09 3.80 -9.12
N THR A 174 -20.07 4.43 -8.46
CA THR A 174 -19.85 5.40 -7.39
C THR A 174 -19.46 4.69 -6.11
N ILE A 175 -18.95 5.44 -5.12
CA ILE A 175 -18.62 4.84 -3.83
C ILE A 175 -19.83 4.16 -3.16
N SER A 176 -21.02 4.76 -3.24
CA SER A 176 -22.24 4.19 -2.68
C SER A 176 -22.59 2.83 -3.30
N SER A 177 -22.11 2.56 -4.51
CA SER A 177 -22.23 1.24 -5.14
C SER A 177 -21.06 0.30 -4.80
N ILE A 178 -19.87 0.84 -4.51
CA ILE A 178 -18.67 0.06 -4.14
C ILE A 178 -18.75 -0.45 -2.71
N LEU A 179 -19.08 0.39 -1.73
CA LEU A 179 -18.99 0.02 -0.31
C LEU A 179 -19.80 -1.23 0.02
N PRO A 180 -21.04 -1.41 -0.48
CA PRO A 180 -21.79 -2.65 -0.27
C PRO A 180 -21.14 -3.86 -0.94
N LEU A 181 -20.59 -3.70 -2.15
CA LEU A 181 -19.90 -4.77 -2.88
C LEU A 181 -18.60 -5.17 -2.19
N LEU A 182 -17.82 -4.19 -1.73
CA LEU A 182 -16.59 -4.34 -0.98
C LEU A 182 -16.86 -5.03 0.36
N HIS A 183 -17.94 -4.64 1.05
CA HIS A 183 -18.38 -5.26 2.29
C HIS A 183 -19.04 -6.63 2.12
N SER A 184 -19.52 -7.04 0.94
CA SER A 184 -20.19 -8.34 0.76
C SER A 184 -19.33 -9.36 0.02
N SER A 185 -18.55 -8.92 -0.96
CA SER A 185 -17.87 -9.76 -1.96
C SER A 185 -16.43 -9.33 -2.23
N GLY A 186 -15.95 -8.28 -1.57
CA GLY A 186 -14.59 -7.80 -1.73
C GLY A 186 -13.57 -8.81 -1.20
N GLU A 187 -12.63 -9.20 -2.06
CA GLU A 187 -11.55 -10.11 -1.72
C GLU A 187 -10.20 -9.38 -1.76
N ILE A 188 -9.53 -9.29 -0.61
CA ILE A 188 -8.21 -8.70 -0.51
C ILE A 188 -7.18 -9.62 -1.18
N ARG A 189 -6.54 -9.13 -2.23
CA ARG A 189 -5.48 -9.83 -2.96
C ARG A 189 -4.09 -9.41 -2.50
N PHE A 190 -3.94 -8.15 -2.14
CA PHE A 190 -2.68 -7.59 -1.65
C PHE A 190 -2.91 -6.62 -0.50
N VAL A 191 -1.93 -6.57 0.40
CA VAL A 191 -1.77 -5.51 1.39
C VAL A 191 -0.38 -4.93 1.21
N VAL A 192 -0.27 -3.63 1.10
CA VAL A 192 0.99 -2.91 1.06
C VAL A 192 1.04 -1.90 2.20
N THR A 193 2.18 -1.84 2.87
CA THR A 193 2.46 -0.90 3.95
C THR A 193 3.91 -0.46 3.89
N GLY A 194 4.21 0.78 4.27
CA GLY A 194 5.59 1.22 4.45
C GLY A 194 6.27 0.43 5.57
N VAL A 195 7.59 0.28 5.45
CA VAL A 195 8.42 -0.15 6.58
C VAL A 195 9.22 1.04 7.13
N TYR A 196 9.57 0.97 8.41
CA TYR A 196 10.09 2.09 9.20
C TYR A 196 11.39 2.73 8.66
N ASP A 197 12.06 2.12 7.67
CA ASP A 197 13.27 2.65 7.04
C ASP A 197 12.97 3.77 6.02
N GLY A 198 11.70 3.99 5.68
CA GLY A 198 11.26 5.02 4.73
C GLY A 198 11.55 4.69 3.26
N GLU A 199 12.44 3.76 2.93
CA GLU A 199 12.80 3.41 1.54
C GLU A 199 12.14 2.12 1.04
N SER A 200 11.72 1.28 1.96
CA SER A 200 11.21 -0.04 1.66
C SER A 200 9.71 -0.11 1.93
N PHE A 201 9.05 -1.08 1.30
CA PHE A 201 7.66 -1.39 1.60
C PHE A 201 7.46 -2.89 1.71
N LEU A 202 6.54 -3.27 2.58
CA LEU A 202 6.13 -4.65 2.79
C LEU A 202 4.88 -4.91 1.96
N VAL A 203 4.93 -5.98 1.18
CA VAL A 203 3.79 -6.49 0.42
C VAL A 203 3.43 -7.87 0.92
N TRP A 204 2.18 -8.01 1.34
CA TRP A 204 1.53 -9.30 1.47
C TRP A 204 0.67 -9.58 0.24
N SER A 205 0.65 -10.83 -0.19
CA SER A 205 -0.23 -11.29 -1.26
C SER A 205 -0.80 -12.67 -0.94
N ARG A 206 -2.07 -12.87 -1.28
CA ARG A 206 -2.71 -14.19 -1.14
C ARG A 206 -2.04 -15.21 -2.07
N ARG A 207 -1.75 -16.43 -1.59
CA ARG A 207 -0.95 -17.43 -2.33
C ARG A 207 -1.45 -17.73 -3.75
N ARG A 208 -2.76 -17.66 -3.98
CA ARG A 208 -3.38 -17.94 -5.28
C ARG A 208 -3.07 -16.89 -6.36
N VAL A 209 -2.47 -15.76 -5.99
CA VAL A 209 -2.21 -14.62 -6.88
C VAL A 209 -0.78 -14.62 -7.45
N ILE A 210 0.17 -15.37 -6.87
CA ILE A 210 1.59 -15.29 -7.24
C ILE A 210 2.17 -16.67 -7.61
N LYS A 211 2.57 -16.86 -8.88
CA LYS A 211 3.49 -17.93 -9.32
C LYS A 211 4.98 -17.59 -9.06
N SER A 212 5.33 -16.30 -9.03
CA SER A 212 6.61 -15.75 -8.55
C SER A 212 6.44 -14.24 -8.36
N PRO A 213 6.91 -13.62 -7.26
CA PRO A 213 7.04 -12.17 -7.22
C PRO A 213 7.95 -11.77 -8.39
N GLY A 214 7.71 -10.61 -9.00
CA GLY A 214 8.74 -10.03 -9.88
C GLY A 214 9.99 -9.86 -9.03
N LYS A 215 11.09 -10.54 -9.39
CA LYS A 215 12.31 -10.57 -8.56
C LYS A 215 12.83 -9.16 -8.28
N ASP A 216 12.68 -8.28 -9.28
CA ASP A 216 13.08 -6.87 -9.22
C ASP A 216 11.95 -5.97 -9.78
N ILE A 217 11.83 -4.77 -9.21
CA ILE A 217 10.92 -3.71 -9.69
C ILE A 217 11.76 -2.45 -9.93
N VAL A 218 11.57 -1.83 -11.10
CA VAL A 218 12.28 -0.63 -11.59
C VAL A 218 11.38 0.58 -11.62
#